data_AF-X1CZC2-F1
#
_entry.id   AF-X1CZC2-F1
#
_cell.length_a   1.000
_cell.length_b   1.000
_cell.length_c   1.000
_cell.angle_alpha   90.00
_cell.angle_beta   90.00
_cell.angle_gamma   90.00
#
_symmetry.space_group_name_H-M   'P 1'
#
loop_
_entity.id
_entity.type
_entity.pdbx_description
1 polymer ?
#
loop_
_entity_poly.entity_id
_entity_poly.type
_entity_poly.pdbx_seq_one_letter_code
_entity_poly.pdbx_strand_id
1 'polypeptide(L)'
;SAEEALLTFVVNSVRLALETEVTLDWAGKVHEEIPVKSTVELELQYKCPADVHITDHRVSLSNSVIIAKEPEFRNPPSKEESWLIKFTPVLSGDGVIGPYTVTLEGDQVLVHKHSNVINFNIARAPSDIAILVLPERVSCSLGDEAGLEIELKNSGDGPADRILVT
;
A
#
# COMPACT_ATOMS: atom_id res chain seq x y z
N SER A 1 41.19 -22.35 -10.87
CA SER A 1 40.67 -23.56 -10.17
C SER A 1 39.19 -23.36 -9.81
N ALA A 2 38.46 -24.35 -9.30
CA ALA A 2 37.06 -24.15 -8.86
C ALA A 2 36.94 -23.09 -7.75
N GLU A 3 37.93 -23.03 -6.86
CA GLU A 3 38.02 -22.04 -5.79
C GLU A 3 38.18 -20.61 -6.31
N GLU A 4 39.01 -20.43 -7.34
CA GLU A 4 39.22 -19.13 -8.00
C GLU A 4 37.96 -18.61 -8.71
N ALA A 5 37.19 -19.51 -9.35
CA ALA A 5 35.92 -19.17 -9.97
C ALA A 5 34.87 -18.74 -8.91
N LEU A 6 34.83 -19.46 -7.78
CA LEU A 6 33.96 -19.13 -6.64
C LEU A 6 34.31 -17.78 -6.01
N LEU A 7 35.61 -17.53 -5.80
CA LEU A 7 36.08 -16.25 -5.27
C LEU A 7 35.71 -15.10 -6.21
N THR A 8 35.90 -15.28 -7.52
CA THR A 8 35.53 -14.30 -8.55
C THR A 8 34.03 -14.02 -8.55
N PHE A 9 33.20 -15.06 -8.47
CA PHE A 9 31.75 -14.94 -8.37
C PHE A 9 31.33 -14.11 -7.15
N VAL A 10 31.89 -14.40 -5.97
CA VAL A 10 31.57 -13.69 -4.73
C VAL A 10 31.99 -12.23 -4.81
N VAL A 11 33.22 -11.95 -5.28
CA VAL A 11 33.73 -10.57 -5.41
C VAL A 11 32.88 -9.75 -6.40
N ASN A 12 32.52 -10.34 -7.54
CA ASN A 12 31.68 -9.67 -8.54
C ASN A 12 30.27 -9.42 -8.01
N SER A 13 29.68 -10.41 -7.33
CA SER A 13 28.35 -10.28 -6.72
C SER A 13 28.31 -9.17 -5.66
N VAL A 14 29.34 -9.09 -4.80
CA VAL A 14 29.44 -8.02 -3.79
C VAL A 14 29.63 -6.64 -4.44
N ARG A 15 30.49 -6.54 -5.46
CA ARG A 15 30.69 -5.26 -6.18
C ARG A 15 29.40 -4.80 -6.84
N LEU A 16 28.73 -5.69 -7.57
CA LEU A 16 27.45 -5.36 -8.22
C LEU A 16 26.38 -5.04 -7.20
N ALA A 17 26.34 -5.71 -6.06
CA ALA A 17 25.46 -5.32 -4.98
C ALA A 17 25.71 -3.88 -4.57
N LEU A 18 26.94 -3.41 -4.40
CA LEU A 18 27.18 -2.01 -4.03
C LEU A 18 26.67 -1.00 -5.08
N GLU A 19 26.72 -1.36 -6.36
CA GLU A 19 26.31 -0.52 -7.49
C GLU A 19 24.83 -0.68 -7.87
N THR A 20 24.15 -1.69 -7.33
CA THR A 20 22.73 -1.95 -7.61
C THR A 20 21.85 -1.12 -6.68
N GLU A 21 20.93 -0.40 -7.31
CA GLU A 21 19.90 0.40 -6.66
C GLU A 21 18.55 -0.30 -6.79
N VAL A 22 17.80 -0.35 -5.70
CA VAL A 22 16.40 -0.80 -5.68
C VAL A 22 15.61 0.28 -4.97
N THR A 23 14.59 0.81 -5.62
CA THR A 23 13.80 1.93 -5.09
C THR A 23 12.33 1.57 -5.09
N LEU A 24 11.62 2.09 -4.10
CA LEU A 24 10.18 1.99 -3.98
C LEU A 24 9.63 3.41 -3.84
N ASP A 25 8.86 3.85 -4.82
CA ASP A 25 8.35 5.21 -4.90
C ASP A 25 6.84 5.23 -5.16
N TRP A 26 6.22 6.40 -4.97
CA TRP A 26 4.82 6.60 -5.35
C TRP A 26 4.70 6.59 -6.87
N ALA A 27 3.75 5.79 -7.40
CA ALA A 27 3.41 5.85 -8.82
C ALA A 27 2.57 7.11 -9.07
N GLY A 28 3.23 8.27 -9.13
CA GLY A 28 2.60 9.57 -9.36
C GLY A 28 2.80 10.55 -8.19
N LYS A 29 1.70 11.14 -7.71
CA LYS A 29 1.77 12.16 -6.65
C LYS A 29 2.09 11.50 -5.31
N VAL A 30 2.95 12.15 -4.54
CA VAL A 30 3.19 11.77 -3.15
C VAL A 30 1.90 11.95 -2.35
N HIS A 31 1.54 10.93 -1.59
CA HIS A 31 0.38 10.94 -0.71
C HIS A 31 0.85 10.96 0.75
N GLU A 32 0.58 12.06 1.46
CA GLU A 32 0.81 12.13 2.91
C GLU A 32 -0.33 11.50 3.71
N GLU A 33 -1.55 11.53 3.15
CA GLU A 33 -2.74 10.95 3.74
C GLU A 33 -3.56 10.17 2.69
N ILE A 34 -3.95 8.94 3.02
CA ILE A 34 -4.65 8.01 2.12
C ILE A 34 -5.97 7.57 2.75
N PRO A 35 -7.11 7.66 2.04
CA PRO A 35 -8.39 7.12 2.53
C PRO A 35 -8.35 5.60 2.75
N VAL A 36 -8.92 5.12 3.86
CA VAL A 36 -9.21 3.68 4.06
C VAL A 36 -9.96 3.11 2.86
N LYS A 37 -9.61 1.88 2.46
CA LYS A 37 -10.15 1.13 1.32
C LYS A 37 -9.92 1.75 -0.06
N SER A 38 -9.15 2.84 -0.16
CA SER A 38 -8.70 3.33 -1.46
C SER A 38 -7.52 2.51 -1.98
N THR A 39 -7.49 2.26 -3.29
CA THR A 39 -6.35 1.57 -3.91
C THR A 39 -5.34 2.60 -4.37
N VAL A 40 -4.08 2.43 -3.95
CA VAL A 40 -2.98 3.32 -4.34
C VAL A 40 -1.86 2.51 -4.98
N GLU A 41 -1.13 3.16 -5.88
CA GLU A 41 -0.08 2.56 -6.70
C GLU A 41 1.30 3.03 -6.24
N LEU A 42 2.22 2.07 -6.13
CA LEU A 42 3.65 2.28 -5.94
C LEU A 42 4.40 1.73 -7.13
N GLU A 43 5.60 2.25 -7.35
CA GLU A 43 6.52 1.80 -8.36
C GLU A 43 7.76 1.21 -7.68
N LEU A 44 8.00 -0.08 -7.89
CA LEU A 44 9.24 -0.75 -7.49
C LEU A 44 10.15 -0.80 -8.71
N GLN A 45 11.36 -0.27 -8.57
CA GLN A 45 12.35 -0.26 -9.64
C GLN A 45 13.66 -0.86 -9.16
N TYR A 46 14.42 -1.43 -10.08
CA TYR A 46 15.84 -1.66 -9.86
C TYR A 46 16.68 -1.11 -11.00
N LYS A 47 17.94 -0.83 -10.69
CA LYS A 47 18.98 -0.53 -11.65
C LYS A 47 20.26 -1.27 -11.26
N CYS A 48 20.70 -2.17 -12.13
CA CYS A 48 21.89 -3.00 -11.98
C CYS A 48 22.82 -2.77 -13.18
N PRO A 49 24.16 -2.66 -12.99
CA PRO A 49 25.10 -2.55 -14.10
C PRO A 49 25.15 -3.79 -15.01
N ALA A 50 24.68 -4.95 -14.52
CA ALA A 50 24.64 -6.22 -15.22
C ALA A 50 23.20 -6.67 -15.48
N ASP A 51 23.02 -7.52 -16.50
CA ASP A 51 21.72 -8.12 -16.81
C ASP A 51 21.35 -9.13 -15.71
N VAL A 52 20.27 -8.84 -14.99
CA VAL A 52 19.76 -9.64 -13.86
C VAL A 52 18.25 -9.75 -13.95
N HIS A 53 17.67 -10.70 -13.22
CA HIS A 53 16.23 -10.82 -13.04
C HIS A 53 15.91 -11.13 -11.58
N ILE A 54 14.70 -10.78 -11.13
CA ILE A 54 14.26 -11.08 -9.76
C ILE A 54 13.83 -12.54 -9.68
N THR A 55 14.45 -13.30 -8.78
CA THR A 55 14.12 -14.71 -8.52
C THR A 55 13.35 -14.92 -7.22
N ASP A 56 13.56 -14.05 -6.25
CA ASP A 56 12.85 -14.06 -4.97
C ASP A 56 12.60 -12.63 -4.48
N HIS A 57 11.50 -12.44 -3.77
CA HIS A 57 11.15 -11.15 -3.21
C HIS A 57 10.31 -11.29 -1.94
N ARG A 58 10.43 -10.29 -1.07
CA ARG A 58 9.64 -10.17 0.15
C ARG A 58 9.36 -8.71 0.46
N VAL A 59 8.17 -8.41 0.93
CA VAL A 59 7.79 -7.07 1.39
C VAL A 59 7.46 -7.08 2.87
N SER A 60 7.86 -6.03 3.57
CA SER A 60 7.37 -5.73 4.92
C SER A 60 6.23 -4.71 4.85
N LEU A 61 5.15 -4.97 5.60
CA LEU A 61 3.93 -4.16 5.60
C LEU A 61 3.47 -3.95 7.03
N SER A 62 2.90 -2.78 7.33
CA SER A 62 2.14 -2.60 8.57
C SER A 62 0.83 -3.40 8.53
N ASN A 63 0.29 -3.74 9.70
CA ASN A 63 -0.98 -4.46 9.82
C ASN A 63 -2.20 -3.69 9.25
N SER A 64 -2.01 -2.40 8.99
CA SER A 64 -3.01 -1.48 8.44
C SER A 64 -3.09 -1.51 6.91
N VAL A 65 -2.26 -2.28 6.22
CA VAL A 65 -2.13 -2.29 4.76
C VAL A 65 -2.09 -3.70 4.20
N ILE A 66 -2.73 -3.92 3.04
CA ILE A 66 -2.62 -5.15 2.26
C ILE A 66 -2.15 -4.85 0.84
N ILE A 67 -1.44 -5.80 0.23
CA ILE A 67 -1.14 -5.75 -1.21
C ILE A 67 -2.37 -6.24 -1.97
N ALA A 68 -2.91 -5.36 -2.82
CA ALA A 68 -4.05 -5.66 -3.68
C ALA A 68 -3.61 -6.28 -5.02
N LYS A 69 -2.41 -5.92 -5.51
CA LYS A 69 -1.81 -6.53 -6.70
C LYS A 69 -0.30 -6.66 -6.50
N GLU A 70 0.17 -7.89 -6.50
CA GLU A 70 1.59 -8.20 -6.47
C GLU A 70 2.25 -7.97 -7.84
N PRO A 71 3.54 -7.59 -7.86
CA PRO A 71 4.32 -7.47 -9.09
C PRO A 71 4.63 -8.86 -9.68
N GLU A 72 4.54 -8.98 -11.01
CA GLU A 72 4.89 -10.21 -11.73
C GLU A 72 6.32 -10.12 -12.29
N PHE A 73 7.26 -10.81 -11.63
CA PHE A 73 8.66 -10.87 -12.03
C PHE A 73 8.91 -11.97 -13.07
N ARG A 74 8.40 -11.79 -14.31
CA ARG A 74 8.57 -12.78 -15.40
C ARG A 74 9.40 -12.27 -16.57
N ASN A 75 10.13 -11.17 -16.34
CA ASN A 75 10.89 -10.50 -17.40
C ASN A 75 12.21 -11.24 -17.63
N PRO A 76 12.72 -11.23 -18.87
CA PRO A 76 14.07 -11.72 -19.14
C PRO A 76 15.11 -10.86 -18.38
N PRO A 77 16.34 -11.38 -18.17
CA PRO A 77 17.39 -10.61 -17.52
C PRO A 77 17.64 -9.26 -18.21
N SER A 78 17.68 -8.20 -17.42
CA SER A 78 17.87 -6.83 -17.88
C SER A 78 18.55 -5.96 -16.82
N LYS A 79 19.07 -4.81 -17.24
CA LYS A 79 19.78 -3.86 -16.35
C LYS A 79 18.83 -3.00 -15.53
N GLU A 80 17.62 -2.79 -16.00
CA GLU A 80 16.63 -1.93 -15.36
C GLU A 80 15.23 -2.46 -15.63
N GLU A 81 14.39 -2.41 -14.61
CA GLU A 81 12.98 -2.80 -14.69
C GLU A 81 12.16 -2.00 -13.68
N SER A 82 10.86 -1.95 -13.94
CA SER A 82 9.88 -1.30 -13.08
C SER A 82 8.59 -2.11 -13.00
N TRP A 83 7.98 -2.13 -11.81
CA TRP A 83 6.68 -2.75 -11.56
C TRP A 83 5.75 -1.85 -10.77
N LEU A 84 4.50 -1.81 -11.21
CA LEU A 84 3.40 -1.20 -10.45
C LEU A 84 2.85 -2.18 -9.43
N ILE A 85 2.90 -1.78 -8.16
CA ILE A 85 2.36 -2.50 -7.00
C ILE A 85 1.11 -1.76 -6.56
N LYS A 86 0.02 -2.50 -6.33
CA LYS A 86 -1.20 -1.91 -5.76
C LYS A 86 -1.34 -2.31 -4.32
N PHE A 87 -1.64 -1.35 -3.45
CA PHE A 87 -1.96 -1.62 -2.06
C PHE A 87 -3.27 -0.94 -1.67
N THR A 88 -3.86 -1.44 -0.59
CA THR A 88 -5.08 -0.90 0.00
C THR A 88 -4.90 -0.81 1.51
N PRO A 89 -5.06 0.38 2.13
CA PRO A 89 -5.10 0.49 3.57
C PRO A 89 -6.46 0.00 4.09
N VAL A 90 -6.42 -0.82 5.13
CA VAL A 90 -7.60 -1.47 5.73
C VAL A 90 -7.97 -0.90 7.10
N LEU A 91 -7.03 -0.22 7.78
CA LEU A 91 -7.23 0.39 9.09
C LEU A 91 -6.69 1.82 9.10
N SER A 92 -7.41 2.74 9.72
CA SER A 92 -6.96 4.13 9.93
C SER A 92 -5.79 4.20 10.91
N GLY A 93 -4.96 5.24 10.80
CA GLY A 93 -3.75 5.43 11.60
C GLY A 93 -2.52 5.54 10.71
N ASP A 94 -1.40 4.92 11.11
CA ASP A 94 -0.16 4.95 10.33
C ASP A 94 -0.08 3.76 9.36
N GLY A 95 0.41 4.02 8.15
CA GLY A 95 0.69 3.03 7.12
C GLY A 95 2.18 2.98 6.79
N VAL A 96 2.73 1.76 6.69
CA VAL A 96 4.13 1.55 6.30
C VAL A 96 4.19 0.46 5.23
N ILE A 97 4.88 0.74 4.13
CA ILE A 97 5.16 -0.23 3.07
C ILE A 97 6.66 -0.23 2.79
N GLY A 98 7.21 -1.44 2.73
CA GLY A 98 8.63 -1.68 2.54
C GLY A 98 9.37 -1.95 3.85
N PRO A 99 10.65 -2.34 3.75
CA PRO A 99 11.40 -2.43 2.51
C PRO A 99 10.97 -3.64 1.67
N TYR A 100 11.04 -3.52 0.35
CA TYR A 100 11.02 -4.65 -0.57
C TYR A 100 12.42 -5.24 -0.61
N THR A 101 12.57 -6.48 -0.12
CA THR A 101 13.79 -7.27 -0.29
C THR A 101 13.68 -8.04 -1.58
N VAL A 102 14.68 -7.95 -2.45
CA VAL A 102 14.74 -8.66 -3.73
C VAL A 102 16.07 -9.40 -3.87
N THR A 103 15.99 -10.57 -4.48
CA THR A 103 17.14 -11.36 -4.93
C THR A 103 17.21 -11.27 -6.44
N LEU A 104 18.31 -10.72 -6.94
CA LEU A 104 18.60 -10.51 -8.36
C LEU A 104 19.66 -11.52 -8.81
N GLU A 105 19.34 -12.32 -9.81
CA GLU A 105 20.23 -13.35 -10.36
C GLU A 105 20.57 -13.05 -11.81
N GLY A 106 21.85 -13.22 -12.17
CA GLY A 106 22.35 -13.21 -13.53
C GLY A 106 23.41 -14.29 -13.72
N ASP A 107 23.93 -14.44 -14.95
CA ASP A 107 24.77 -15.57 -15.37
C ASP A 107 25.98 -15.89 -14.45
N GLN A 108 26.52 -14.89 -13.75
CA GLN A 108 27.66 -15.05 -12.84
C GLN A 108 27.54 -14.22 -11.55
N VAL A 109 26.32 -13.81 -11.18
CA VAL A 109 26.12 -12.82 -10.13
C VAL A 109 24.84 -13.10 -9.35
N LEU A 110 24.89 -12.92 -8.03
CA LEU A 110 23.73 -12.98 -7.16
C LEU A 110 23.75 -11.78 -6.21
N VAL A 111 22.75 -10.92 -6.33
CA VAL A 111 22.65 -9.67 -5.57
C VAL A 111 21.42 -9.69 -4.69
N HIS A 112 21.61 -9.50 -3.39
CA HIS A 112 20.52 -9.30 -2.44
C HIS A 112 20.42 -7.83 -2.06
N LYS A 113 19.26 -7.21 -2.29
CA LYS A 113 19.02 -5.79 -2.03
C LYS A 113 17.69 -5.53 -1.38
N HIS A 114 17.59 -4.36 -0.76
CA HIS A 114 16.35 -3.85 -0.21
C HIS A 114 16.09 -2.43 -0.70
N SER A 115 14.82 -2.11 -0.93
CA SER A 115 14.36 -0.75 -1.21
C SER A 115 14.33 0.11 0.05
N ASN A 116 14.01 1.39 -0.14
CA ASN A 116 13.54 2.28 0.93
C ASN A 116 12.15 1.86 1.47
N VAL A 117 11.71 2.57 2.51
CA VAL A 117 10.41 2.42 3.17
C VAL A 117 9.57 3.67 2.92
N ILE A 118 8.28 3.48 2.65
CA ILE A 118 7.31 4.57 2.51
C ILE A 118 6.42 4.58 3.75
N ASN A 119 6.35 5.74 4.41
CA ASN A 119 5.47 6.01 5.55
C ASN A 119 4.39 7.01 5.12
N PHE A 120 3.15 6.79 5.54
CA PHE A 120 2.01 7.65 5.23
C PHE A 120 0.93 7.55 6.31
N ASN A 121 0.04 8.53 6.36
CA ASN A 121 -1.14 8.49 7.22
C ASN A 121 -2.33 7.87 6.46
N ILE A 122 -3.19 7.20 7.21
CA ILE A 122 -4.42 6.60 6.70
C ILE A 122 -5.60 7.34 7.33
N ALA A 123 -6.32 8.11 6.51
CA ALA A 123 -7.49 8.87 6.94
C ALA A 123 -8.56 7.94 7.50
N ARG A 124 -9.35 8.44 8.45
CA ARG A 124 -10.47 7.66 9.00
C ARG A 124 -11.47 7.33 7.89
N ALA A 125 -12.03 6.11 7.95
CA ALA A 125 -13.12 5.74 7.06
C ALA A 125 -14.30 6.74 7.20
N PRO A 126 -14.96 7.13 6.10
CA PRO A 126 -16.09 8.05 6.16
C PRO A 126 -17.33 7.36 6.73
N SER A 127 -18.08 8.07 7.56
CA SER A 127 -19.45 7.70 7.92
C SER A 127 -20.42 8.13 6.82
N ASP A 128 -21.53 7.41 6.66
CA ASP A 128 -22.63 7.78 5.75
C ASP A 128 -23.95 7.63 6.51
N ILE A 129 -24.48 8.75 7.00
CA ILE A 129 -25.64 8.77 7.89
C ILE A 129 -26.90 9.10 7.10
N ALA A 130 -27.82 8.15 7.06
CA ALA A 130 -29.19 8.36 6.62
C ALA A 130 -30.10 8.63 7.82
N ILE A 131 -31.01 9.58 7.67
CA ILE A 131 -32.01 9.95 8.68
C ILE A 131 -33.40 9.66 8.10
N LEU A 132 -34.21 8.93 8.85
CA LEU A 132 -35.62 8.68 8.55
C LEU A 132 -36.47 9.26 9.69
N VAL A 133 -37.48 10.06 9.35
CA VAL A 133 -38.38 10.70 10.32
C VAL A 133 -39.81 10.25 10.04
N LEU A 134 -40.49 9.71 11.06
CA LEU A 134 -41.85 9.18 10.95
C LEU A 134 -42.75 9.72 12.07
N PRO A 135 -44.00 10.14 11.77
CA PRO A 135 -44.54 10.36 10.43
C PRO A 135 -43.96 11.64 9.80
N GLU A 136 -43.87 11.67 8.46
CA GLU A 136 -43.33 12.82 7.70
C GLU A 136 -44.16 14.11 7.89
N ARG A 137 -45.42 13.97 8.32
CA ARG A 137 -46.32 15.07 8.64
C ARG A 137 -47.12 14.76 9.88
N VAL A 138 -47.15 15.73 10.79
CA VAL A 138 -48.02 15.71 11.96
C VAL A 138 -48.92 16.94 11.91
N SER A 139 -50.21 16.75 12.19
CA SER A 139 -51.17 17.83 12.35
C SER A 139 -51.69 17.79 13.79
N CYS A 140 -51.43 18.84 14.56
CA CYS A 140 -51.78 18.94 15.98
C CYS A 140 -52.57 20.23 16.26
N SER A 141 -53.51 20.14 17.19
CA SER A 141 -54.27 21.27 17.74
C SER A 141 -53.59 21.84 18.99
N LEU A 142 -54.11 22.98 19.48
CA LEU A 142 -53.64 23.59 20.73
C LEU A 142 -53.88 22.63 21.91
N GLY A 143 -52.80 22.12 22.49
CA GLY A 143 -52.83 21.17 23.62
C GLY A 143 -52.48 19.73 23.26
N ASP A 144 -52.32 19.40 21.97
CA ASP A 144 -51.92 18.07 21.52
C ASP A 144 -50.39 17.87 21.63
N GLU A 145 -49.97 16.66 22.01
CA GLU A 145 -48.57 16.24 21.99
C GLU A 145 -48.27 15.44 20.72
N ALA A 146 -47.25 15.85 19.98
CA ALA A 146 -46.78 15.19 18.77
C ALA A 146 -45.54 14.33 19.07
N GLY A 147 -45.61 13.04 18.76
CA GLY A 147 -44.42 12.17 18.72
C GLY A 147 -43.85 12.09 17.31
N LEU A 148 -42.55 12.30 17.17
CA LEU A 148 -41.78 11.98 15.96
C LEU A 148 -40.78 10.88 16.31
N GLU A 149 -40.77 9.83 15.51
CA GLU A 149 -39.75 8.79 15.55
C GLU A 149 -38.64 9.16 14.56
N ILE A 150 -37.39 9.14 15.04
CA ILE A 150 -36.21 9.46 14.24
C ILE A 150 -35.31 8.22 14.25
N GLU A 151 -35.11 7.63 13.08
CA GLU A 151 -34.18 6.52 12.88
C GLU A 151 -32.91 7.06 12.19
N LEU A 152 -31.75 6.74 12.76
CA LEU A 152 -30.43 7.06 12.21
C LEU A 152 -29.75 5.77 11.77
N LYS A 153 -29.35 5.70 10.51
CA LYS A 153 -28.65 4.54 9.95
C LYS A 153 -27.30 4.97 9.38
N ASN A 154 -26.20 4.47 9.96
CA ASN A 154 -24.88 4.60 9.38
C ASN A 154 -24.65 3.46 8.37
N SER A 155 -24.62 3.79 7.08
CA SER A 155 -24.26 2.86 6.00
C SER A 155 -22.79 3.00 5.58
N GLY A 156 -22.04 3.90 6.23
CA GLY A 156 -20.63 4.12 5.97
C GLY A 156 -19.72 3.16 6.74
N ASP A 157 -18.46 3.12 6.33
CA ASP A 157 -17.44 2.26 6.92
C ASP A 157 -16.81 2.84 8.19
N GLY A 158 -16.99 4.14 8.42
CA GLY A 158 -16.47 4.85 9.58
C GLY A 158 -17.47 5.02 10.72
N PRO A 159 -16.99 5.21 11.96
CA PRO A 159 -17.85 5.59 13.07
C PRO A 159 -18.46 6.98 12.83
N ALA A 160 -19.74 7.14 13.17
CA ALA A 160 -20.40 8.43 13.20
C ALA A 160 -20.39 8.96 14.63
N ASP A 161 -19.43 9.85 14.92
CA ASP A 161 -19.26 10.45 16.24
C ASP A 161 -20.04 11.77 16.34
N ARG A 162 -20.55 12.09 17.53
CA ARG A 162 -21.18 13.39 17.86
C ARG A 162 -22.35 13.78 16.95
N ILE A 163 -23.23 12.84 16.63
CA ILE A 163 -24.44 13.13 15.85
C ILE A 163 -25.33 14.10 16.64
N LEU A 164 -25.56 15.28 16.07
CA LEU A 164 -26.50 16.27 16.57
C LEU A 164 -27.70 16.31 15.61
N VAL A 165 -28.89 16.02 16.13
CA VAL A 165 -30.15 16.13 15.40
C VAL A 165 -30.85 17.40 15.89
N THR A 166 -31.11 18.35 14.99
CA THR A 166 -31.75 19.65 15.26
C THR A 166 -32.92 19.87 14.33
#